data_AF-A0A353BE39-F1
#
_entry.id   AF-A0A353BE39-F1
#
_cell.length_a   1.000
_cell.length_b   1.000
_cell.length_c   1.000
_cell.angle_alpha   90.00
_cell.angle_beta   90.00
_cell.angle_gamma   90.00
#
_symmetry.space_group_name_H-M   'P 1'
#
loop_
_entity.id
_entity.type
_entity.pdbx_description
1 polymer ?
#
loop_
_entity_poly.entity_id
_entity_poly.type
_entity_poly.pdbx_seq_one_letter_code
_entity_poly.pdbx_strand_id
1 'polypeptide(L)'
;MFESLSAAPPDPILGLSEAFKTDERPAKINLTIGVYQDATGKTPVLECVKTAEERLLADEASKSYLGMGGLPAFADATRDLVLGDLVDSDRVAVAQTPGGTGALRVAADFLAGTSPNANVWCSNPTWPNHRAIFPAAGLNLVDFRYLADDRRNLDFDGLIDQLERSLKPGDVVVLHGCCHNPTGVDPSAEQWEAIAELTAQRGAMPLLDFAYQGFGDGLEADRVGLKAIASQHEEFIVCSSYSKNFGLYSE
;
A
#
# COMPACT_ATOMS: atom_id res chain seq x y z
N MET A 1 -2.97 -30.56 20.43
CA MET A 1 -2.40 -29.62 19.43
C MET A 1 -3.23 -28.35 19.32
N PHE A 2 -4.54 -28.44 19.05
CA PHE A 2 -5.43 -27.25 18.99
C PHE A 2 -5.94 -26.76 20.35
N GLU A 3 -5.68 -27.51 21.42
CA GLU A 3 -6.17 -27.23 22.78
C GLU A 3 -5.47 -26.04 23.45
N SER A 4 -4.34 -25.59 22.88
CA SER A 4 -3.62 -24.38 23.28
C SER A 4 -3.98 -23.16 22.43
N LEU A 5 -4.91 -23.28 21.48
CA LEU A 5 -5.32 -22.15 20.66
C LEU A 5 -6.17 -21.18 21.49
N SER A 6 -5.75 -19.93 21.54
CA SER A 6 -6.60 -18.82 21.95
C SER A 6 -7.40 -18.33 20.76
N ALA A 7 -8.64 -17.88 21.02
CA ALA A 7 -9.42 -17.18 20.01
C ALA A 7 -8.67 -15.91 19.59
N ALA A 8 -8.56 -15.68 18.28
CA ALA A 8 -8.05 -14.43 17.77
C ALA A 8 -8.95 -13.27 18.22
N PRO A 9 -8.37 -12.10 18.56
CA PRO A 9 -9.18 -10.93 18.86
C PRO A 9 -10.05 -10.56 17.65
N PRO A 10 -11.30 -10.11 17.87
CA PRO A 10 -12.16 -9.69 16.77
C PRO A 10 -11.58 -8.47 16.05
N ASP A 11 -11.69 -8.46 14.73
CA ASP A 11 -11.32 -7.30 13.92
C ASP A 11 -12.29 -6.13 14.23
N PRO A 12 -11.76 -4.95 14.62
CA PRO A 12 -12.61 -3.83 15.02
C PRO A 12 -13.48 -3.27 13.88
N ILE A 13 -13.09 -3.46 12.61
CA ILE A 13 -13.86 -3.02 11.42
C ILE A 13 -14.95 -4.05 11.10
N LEU A 14 -14.66 -5.36 11.18
CA LEU A 14 -15.65 -6.39 10.91
C LEU A 14 -16.81 -6.36 11.92
N GLY A 15 -16.51 -6.11 13.20
CA GLY A 15 -17.54 -5.95 14.23
C GLY A 15 -18.51 -4.80 13.94
N LEU A 16 -17.99 -3.66 13.45
CA LEU A 16 -18.80 -2.51 13.04
C LEU A 16 -19.66 -2.82 11.81
N SER A 17 -19.13 -3.60 10.87
CA SER A 17 -19.90 -4.04 9.69
C SER A 17 -21.10 -4.90 10.07
N GLU A 18 -20.94 -5.80 11.05
CA GLU A 18 -22.04 -6.64 11.54
C GLU A 18 -23.08 -5.83 12.33
N ALA A 19 -22.63 -4.90 13.19
CA ALA A 19 -23.52 -3.96 13.87
C ALA A 19 -24.30 -3.10 12.85
N PHE A 20 -23.65 -2.65 11.77
CA PHE A 20 -24.31 -1.93 10.69
C PHE A 20 -25.34 -2.80 9.97
N LYS A 21 -25.05 -4.07 9.67
CA LYS A 21 -26.00 -4.98 9.00
C LYS A 21 -27.26 -5.21 9.82
N THR A 22 -27.10 -5.44 11.11
CA THR A 22 -28.20 -5.75 12.06
C THR A 22 -29.03 -4.55 12.50
N ASP A 23 -28.57 -3.32 12.23
CA ASP A 23 -29.33 -2.09 12.50
C ASP A 23 -30.55 -1.96 11.57
N GLU A 24 -31.76 -1.88 12.13
CA GLU A 24 -33.01 -1.80 11.35
C GLU A 24 -33.34 -0.38 10.85
N ARG A 25 -32.57 0.65 11.24
CA ARG A 25 -32.84 2.04 10.83
C ARG A 25 -32.69 2.19 9.31
N PRO A 26 -33.71 2.70 8.59
CA PRO A 26 -33.68 2.77 7.12
C PRO A 26 -32.70 3.83 6.57
N ALA A 27 -32.30 4.80 7.38
CA ALA A 27 -31.39 5.89 7.00
C ALA A 27 -29.97 5.71 7.59
N LYS A 28 -29.58 4.48 7.93
CA LYS A 28 -28.22 4.17 8.42
C LYS A 28 -27.18 4.39 7.31
N ILE A 29 -26.02 4.92 7.68
CA ILE A 29 -24.90 5.17 6.76
C ILE A 29 -23.68 4.40 7.28
N ASN A 30 -23.01 3.65 6.40
CA ASN A 30 -21.79 2.92 6.73
C ASN A 30 -20.57 3.70 6.22
N LEU A 31 -19.75 4.21 7.15
CA LEU A 31 -18.49 4.90 6.84
C LEU A 31 -17.27 4.10 7.33
N THR A 32 -17.44 2.80 7.56
CA THR A 32 -16.41 1.94 8.18
C THR A 32 -15.62 1.10 7.18
N ILE A 33 -16.20 0.86 5.99
CA ILE A 33 -15.60 0.03 4.96
C ILE A 33 -14.86 0.93 3.95
N GLY A 34 -13.56 0.69 3.77
CA GLY A 34 -12.71 1.41 2.81
C GLY A 34 -12.90 0.95 1.36
N VAL A 35 -14.13 1.05 0.87
CA VAL A 35 -14.54 0.70 -0.50
C VAL A 35 -15.22 1.92 -1.12
N TYR A 36 -14.90 2.22 -2.38
CA TYR A 36 -15.57 3.28 -3.11
C TYR A 36 -17.01 2.84 -3.40
N GLN A 37 -17.95 3.72 -3.05
CA GLN A 37 -19.36 3.55 -3.38
C GLN A 37 -19.83 4.74 -4.20
N ASP A 38 -20.66 4.48 -5.20
CA ASP A 38 -21.32 5.50 -5.98
C ASP A 38 -22.40 6.24 -5.16
N ALA A 39 -23.07 7.21 -5.78
CA ALA A 39 -24.15 7.98 -5.15
C ALA A 39 -25.37 7.13 -4.74
N THR A 40 -25.44 5.86 -5.17
CA THR A 40 -26.49 4.90 -4.78
C THR A 40 -26.06 3.97 -3.64
N GLY A 41 -24.84 4.11 -3.13
CA GLY A 41 -24.29 3.28 -2.05
C GLY A 41 -23.83 1.90 -2.54
N LYS A 42 -23.61 1.72 -3.85
CA LYS A 42 -23.11 0.47 -4.44
C LYS A 42 -21.66 0.62 -4.83
N THR A 43 -20.90 -0.47 -4.76
CA THR A 43 -19.56 -0.54 -5.35
C THR A 43 -19.70 -0.74 -6.86
N PRO A 44 -19.34 0.26 -7.69
CA PRO A 44 -19.50 0.13 -9.13
C PRO A 44 -18.43 -0.78 -9.73
N VAL A 45 -18.79 -1.48 -10.80
CA VAL A 45 -17.81 -2.09 -11.71
C VAL A 45 -17.59 -1.09 -12.84
N LEU A 46 -16.34 -0.71 -13.07
CA LEU A 46 -16.00 0.29 -14.09
C LEU A 46 -16.35 -0.21 -15.50
N GLU A 47 -16.75 0.69 -16.39
CA GLU A 47 -17.09 0.35 -17.78
C GLU A 47 -15.90 -0.31 -18.50
N CYS A 48 -14.68 0.18 -18.26
CA CYS A 48 -13.46 -0.41 -18.81
C CYS A 48 -13.23 -1.85 -18.31
N VAL A 49 -13.56 -2.15 -17.06
CA VAL A 49 -13.50 -3.50 -16.49
C VAL A 49 -14.55 -4.38 -17.15
N LYS A 50 -15.79 -3.91 -17.32
CA LYS A 50 -16.83 -4.65 -18.06
C LYS A 50 -16.41 -4.98 -19.48
N THR A 51 -15.84 -4.02 -20.20
CA THR A 51 -15.32 -4.26 -21.55
C THR A 51 -14.17 -5.28 -21.56
N ALA A 52 -13.29 -5.26 -20.54
CA ALA A 52 -12.21 -6.23 -20.42
C ALA A 52 -12.76 -7.65 -20.11
N GLU A 53 -13.72 -7.77 -19.21
CA GLU A 53 -14.41 -9.03 -18.89
C GLU A 53 -15.06 -9.65 -20.13
N GLU A 54 -15.74 -8.85 -20.96
CA GLU A 54 -16.36 -9.31 -22.22
C GLU A 54 -15.34 -9.86 -23.21
N ARG A 55 -14.17 -9.20 -23.33
CA ARG A 55 -13.07 -9.68 -24.18
C ARG A 55 -12.47 -10.98 -23.65
N LEU A 56 -12.24 -11.07 -22.33
CA LEU A 56 -11.75 -12.29 -21.71
C LEU A 56 -12.70 -13.46 -21.95
N LEU A 57 -14.01 -13.25 -21.78
CA LEU A 57 -15.02 -14.27 -22.06
C LEU A 57 -14.99 -14.76 -23.51
N ALA A 58 -14.73 -13.87 -24.47
CA ALA A 58 -14.71 -14.20 -25.89
C ALA A 58 -13.39 -14.87 -26.33
N ASP A 59 -12.26 -14.40 -25.83
CA ASP A 59 -10.95 -14.64 -26.44
C ASP A 59 -10.00 -15.50 -25.58
N GLU A 60 -10.28 -15.70 -24.29
CA GLU A 60 -9.36 -16.41 -23.41
C GLU A 60 -9.27 -17.91 -23.78
N ALA A 61 -8.07 -18.33 -24.18
CA ALA A 61 -7.84 -19.67 -24.70
C ALA A 61 -7.32 -20.69 -23.67
N SER A 62 -6.89 -20.26 -22.48
CA SER A 62 -6.23 -21.14 -21.50
C SER A 62 -6.36 -20.64 -20.06
N LYS A 63 -6.44 -21.60 -19.13
CA LYS A 63 -6.36 -21.40 -17.67
C LYS A 63 -5.15 -22.11 -17.05
N SER A 64 -4.12 -22.35 -17.86
CA SER A 64 -2.91 -23.04 -17.40
C SER A 64 -2.15 -22.22 -16.35
N TYR A 65 -1.28 -22.87 -15.59
CA TYR A 65 -0.44 -22.20 -14.60
C TYR A 65 0.39 -21.06 -15.23
N LEU A 66 0.44 -19.95 -14.50
CA LEU A 66 1.34 -18.84 -14.77
C LEU A 66 2.74 -19.14 -14.19
N GLY A 67 3.74 -18.42 -14.67
CA GLY A 67 5.05 -18.38 -14.01
C GLY A 67 4.95 -17.70 -12.65
N MET A 68 5.98 -17.85 -11.80
CA MET A 68 5.99 -17.27 -10.45
C MET A 68 5.83 -15.75 -10.43
N GLY A 69 6.30 -15.04 -11.46
CA GLY A 69 6.12 -13.59 -11.60
C GLY A 69 4.73 -13.17 -12.10
N GLY A 70 3.85 -14.11 -12.45
CA GLY A 70 2.55 -13.84 -13.05
C GLY A 70 2.57 -13.66 -14.57
N LEU A 71 1.62 -12.89 -15.09
CA LEU A 71 1.51 -12.57 -16.52
C LEU A 71 2.53 -11.50 -16.93
N PRO A 72 3.41 -11.74 -17.92
CA PRO A 72 4.36 -10.73 -18.40
C PRO A 72 3.69 -9.42 -18.87
N ALA A 73 2.56 -9.52 -19.58
CA ALA A 73 1.82 -8.34 -20.03
C ALA A 73 1.24 -7.52 -18.86
N PHE A 74 0.87 -8.18 -17.75
CA PHE A 74 0.44 -7.49 -16.53
C PHE A 74 1.62 -6.78 -15.85
N ALA A 75 2.79 -7.41 -15.83
CA ALA A 75 4.02 -6.81 -15.31
C ALA A 75 4.41 -5.55 -16.11
N ASP A 76 4.35 -5.62 -17.44
CA ASP A 76 4.61 -4.46 -18.32
C ASP A 76 3.62 -3.32 -18.07
N ALA A 77 2.31 -3.63 -18.06
CA ALA A 77 1.29 -2.63 -17.78
C ALA A 77 1.41 -2.01 -16.38
N THR A 78 1.79 -2.81 -15.38
CA THR A 78 2.04 -2.35 -14.01
C THR A 78 3.24 -1.41 -13.95
N ARG A 79 4.36 -1.78 -14.58
CA ARG A 79 5.55 -0.93 -14.68
C ARG A 79 5.22 0.40 -15.33
N ASP A 80 4.53 0.38 -16.47
CA ASP A 80 4.23 1.59 -17.23
C ASP A 80 3.28 2.52 -16.46
N LEU A 81 2.27 1.97 -15.76
CA LEU A 81 1.32 2.75 -14.96
C LEU A 81 1.94 3.35 -13.69
N VAL A 82 2.75 2.57 -12.98
CA VAL A 82 3.30 2.96 -11.67
C VAL A 82 4.58 3.77 -11.85
N LEU A 83 5.54 3.24 -12.60
CA LEU A 83 6.86 3.83 -12.76
C LEU A 83 6.97 4.69 -14.03
N GLY A 84 6.31 4.32 -15.12
CA GLY A 84 6.51 5.01 -16.40
C GLY A 84 7.99 5.00 -16.79
N ASP A 85 8.57 6.18 -17.03
CA ASP A 85 9.98 6.40 -17.38
C ASP A 85 10.88 6.74 -16.18
N LEU A 86 10.38 6.63 -14.94
CA LEU A 86 11.13 7.00 -13.74
C LEU A 86 12.34 6.09 -13.48
N VAL A 87 12.29 4.85 -13.94
CA VAL A 87 13.37 3.86 -13.82
C VAL A 87 13.48 3.11 -15.14
N ASP A 88 14.71 2.92 -15.62
CA ASP A 88 14.96 2.12 -16.83
C ASP A 88 14.36 0.71 -16.69
N SER A 89 13.66 0.26 -17.74
CA SER A 89 12.84 -0.96 -17.67
C SER A 89 13.63 -2.22 -17.34
N ASP A 90 14.94 -2.26 -17.65
CA ASP A 90 15.84 -3.38 -17.36
C ASP A 90 16.29 -3.44 -15.90
N ARG A 91 16.04 -2.37 -15.12
CA ARG A 91 16.27 -2.30 -13.68
C ARG A 91 15.03 -2.59 -12.85
N VAL A 92 13.90 -2.92 -13.47
CA VAL A 92 12.63 -3.16 -12.77
C VAL A 92 12.28 -4.65 -12.80
N ALA A 93 12.07 -5.22 -11.62
CA ALA A 93 11.46 -6.54 -11.45
C ALA A 93 10.02 -6.38 -10.96
N VAL A 94 9.07 -7.09 -11.58
CA VAL A 94 7.65 -7.08 -11.20
C VAL A 94 7.18 -8.51 -10.94
N ALA A 95 6.43 -8.69 -9.86
CA ALA A 95 5.73 -9.93 -9.55
C ALA A 95 4.25 -9.63 -9.29
N GLN A 96 3.36 -10.33 -9.99
CA GLN A 96 1.92 -10.25 -9.76
C GLN A 96 1.54 -10.90 -8.42
N THR A 97 0.71 -10.23 -7.63
CA THR A 97 0.27 -10.70 -6.31
C THR A 97 -1.24 -10.57 -6.12
N PRO A 98 -1.85 -11.31 -5.17
CA PRO A 98 -3.25 -11.10 -4.79
C PRO A 98 -3.42 -9.78 -4.02
N GLY A 99 -3.60 -8.70 -4.78
CA GLY A 99 -3.73 -7.33 -4.29
C GLY A 99 -2.49 -6.80 -3.57
N GLY A 100 -2.61 -5.58 -3.02
CA GLY A 100 -1.55 -4.91 -2.27
C GLY A 100 -1.16 -5.64 -0.97
N THR A 101 -2.10 -6.31 -0.31
CA THR A 101 -1.80 -7.16 0.86
C THR A 101 -0.83 -8.29 0.50
N GLY A 102 -1.06 -8.94 -0.64
CA GLY A 102 -0.17 -9.98 -1.17
C GLY A 102 1.22 -9.41 -1.51
N ALA A 103 1.26 -8.23 -2.13
CA ALA A 103 2.51 -7.54 -2.45
C ALA A 103 3.33 -7.26 -1.18
N LEU A 104 2.70 -6.69 -0.14
CA LEU A 104 3.34 -6.43 1.14
C LEU A 104 3.82 -7.71 1.83
N ARG A 105 3.06 -8.82 1.73
CA ARG A 105 3.48 -10.10 2.29
C ARG A 105 4.72 -10.65 1.60
N VAL A 106 4.74 -10.64 0.27
CA VAL A 106 5.90 -11.09 -0.51
C VAL A 106 7.12 -10.19 -0.23
N ALA A 107 6.92 -8.87 -0.17
CA ALA A 107 7.99 -7.93 0.20
C ALA A 107 8.52 -8.17 1.61
N ALA A 108 7.65 -8.44 2.59
CA ALA A 108 8.04 -8.76 3.96
C ALA A 108 8.87 -10.06 4.04
N ASP A 109 8.45 -11.11 3.34
CA ASP A 109 9.21 -12.38 3.30
C ASP A 109 10.56 -12.21 2.57
N PHE A 110 10.61 -11.39 1.51
CA PHE A 110 11.85 -11.03 0.83
C PHE A 110 12.81 -10.29 1.78
N LEU A 111 12.32 -9.25 2.46
CA LEU A 111 13.09 -8.47 3.42
C LEU A 111 13.56 -9.30 4.62
N ALA A 112 12.76 -10.27 5.10
CA ALA A 112 13.19 -11.19 6.13
C ALA A 112 14.35 -12.10 5.67
N GLY A 113 14.41 -12.43 4.37
CA GLY A 113 15.49 -13.20 3.78
C GLY A 113 16.76 -12.39 3.51
N THR A 114 16.63 -11.13 3.07
CA THR A 114 17.77 -10.29 2.67
C THR A 114 18.30 -9.39 3.79
N SER A 115 17.40 -8.95 4.67
CA SER A 115 17.65 -7.96 5.72
C SER A 115 16.99 -8.36 7.05
N PRO A 116 17.25 -9.57 7.60
CA PRO A 116 16.53 -10.12 8.76
C PRO A 116 16.59 -9.29 10.04
N ASN A 117 17.56 -8.37 10.15
CA ASN A 117 17.76 -7.52 11.33
C ASN A 117 17.25 -6.09 11.12
N ALA A 118 16.66 -5.77 9.97
CA ALA A 118 16.12 -4.45 9.68
C ALA A 118 14.92 -4.15 10.57
N ASN A 119 14.84 -2.93 11.08
CA ASN A 119 13.59 -2.40 11.60
C ASN A 119 12.71 -1.94 10.43
N VAL A 120 11.43 -2.22 10.51
CA VAL A 120 10.42 -1.72 9.58
C VAL A 120 9.70 -0.56 10.24
N TRP A 121 9.98 0.64 9.74
CA TRP A 121 9.42 1.89 10.22
C TRP A 121 8.09 2.18 9.53
N CYS A 122 7.02 2.34 10.31
CA CYS A 122 5.67 2.70 9.81
C CYS A 122 5.17 3.98 10.47
N SER A 123 4.32 4.73 9.77
CA SER A 123 3.68 5.92 10.32
C SER A 123 2.80 5.57 11.53
N ASN A 124 2.69 6.50 12.48
CA ASN A 124 1.74 6.42 13.57
C ASN A 124 0.68 7.53 13.47
N PRO A 125 -0.59 7.19 13.16
CA PRO A 125 -1.11 5.85 12.83
C PRO A 125 -0.75 5.40 11.39
N THR A 126 -0.98 4.13 11.07
CA THR A 126 -0.86 3.54 9.71
C THR A 126 -2.03 2.55 9.46
N TRP A 127 -2.15 2.02 8.25
CA TRP A 127 -3.04 0.91 7.92
C TRP A 127 -2.80 -0.28 8.89
N PRO A 128 -3.83 -0.78 9.61
CA PRO A 128 -3.64 -1.76 10.68
C PRO A 128 -2.89 -3.04 10.28
N ASN A 129 -3.07 -3.50 9.03
CA ASN A 129 -2.45 -4.74 8.58
C ASN A 129 -0.92 -4.65 8.43
N HIS A 130 -0.32 -3.46 8.34
CA HIS A 130 1.15 -3.35 8.45
C HIS A 130 1.65 -3.99 9.76
N ARG A 131 0.91 -3.81 10.86
CA ARG A 131 1.23 -4.37 12.18
C ARG A 131 1.00 -5.88 12.27
N ALA A 132 0.28 -6.47 11.33
CA ALA A 132 0.11 -7.92 11.23
C ALA A 132 1.13 -8.55 10.26
N ILE A 133 1.36 -7.91 9.11
CA ILE A 133 2.14 -8.48 8.00
C ILE A 133 3.63 -8.58 8.36
N PHE A 134 4.27 -7.46 8.73
CA PHE A 134 5.73 -7.44 8.94
C PHE A 134 6.16 -8.29 10.14
N PRO A 135 5.50 -8.21 11.33
CA PRO A 135 5.84 -9.09 12.44
C PRO A 135 5.59 -10.57 12.15
N ALA A 136 4.59 -10.92 11.33
CA ALA A 136 4.36 -12.31 10.91
C ALA A 136 5.46 -12.85 9.96
N ALA A 137 6.27 -11.98 9.36
CA ALA A 137 7.49 -12.35 8.63
C ALA A 137 8.74 -12.36 9.54
N GLY A 138 8.61 -12.05 10.84
CA GLY A 138 9.71 -12.00 11.79
C GLY A 138 10.45 -10.67 11.86
N LEU A 139 9.96 -9.62 11.18
CA LEU A 139 10.59 -8.30 11.17
C LEU A 139 10.11 -7.45 12.35
N ASN A 140 11.02 -6.67 12.94
CA ASN A 140 10.69 -5.76 14.04
C ASN A 140 10.02 -4.49 13.49
N LEU A 141 8.80 -4.18 13.95
CA LEU A 141 8.08 -2.98 13.53
C LEU A 141 8.29 -1.84 14.52
N VAL A 142 8.61 -0.66 14.00
CA VAL A 142 8.83 0.57 14.77
C VAL A 142 7.94 1.68 14.22
N ASP A 143 7.40 2.49 15.12
CA ASP A 143 6.53 3.61 14.74
C ASP A 143 7.35 4.90 14.56
N PHE A 144 7.06 5.68 13.52
CA PHE A 144 7.48 7.07 13.40
C PHE A 144 6.31 8.05 13.49
N ARG A 145 6.58 9.25 14.00
CA ARG A 145 5.62 10.35 14.11
C ARG A 145 5.11 10.74 12.73
N TYR A 146 3.79 10.94 12.64
CA TYR A 146 3.15 11.27 11.37
C TYR A 146 2.06 12.31 11.53
N LEU A 147 1.08 12.08 12.39
CA LEU A 147 -0.05 12.99 12.54
C LEU A 147 0.20 13.98 13.69
N ALA A 148 0.06 15.27 13.43
CA ALA A 148 0.16 16.32 14.44
C ALA A 148 -0.96 16.19 15.48
N ASP A 149 -0.78 16.82 16.65
CA ASP A 149 -1.73 16.79 17.77
C ASP A 149 -3.12 17.33 17.37
N ASP A 150 -3.18 18.23 16.40
CA ASP A 150 -4.43 18.77 15.84
C ASP A 150 -5.20 17.76 14.96
N ARG A 151 -4.57 16.63 14.64
CA ARG A 151 -5.06 15.54 13.81
C ARG A 151 -5.46 15.94 12.38
N ARG A 152 -4.92 17.05 11.88
CA ARG A 152 -5.25 17.62 10.57
C ARG A 152 -4.03 17.74 9.66
N ASN A 153 -2.84 17.83 10.24
CA ASN A 153 -1.61 18.08 9.50
C ASN A 153 -0.55 17.01 9.78
N LEU A 154 0.42 16.92 8.89
CA LEU A 154 1.62 16.10 9.08
C LEU A 154 2.48 16.76 10.18
N ASP A 155 2.87 15.99 11.20
CA ASP A 155 3.93 16.35 12.15
C ASP A 155 5.29 16.18 11.45
N PHE A 156 5.55 17.03 10.46
CA PHE A 156 6.71 16.90 9.59
C PHE A 156 8.03 17.07 10.35
N ASP A 157 8.10 18.07 11.24
CA ASP A 157 9.28 18.30 12.07
C ASP A 157 9.55 17.11 13.00
N GLY A 158 8.50 16.56 13.63
CA GLY A 158 8.61 15.38 14.49
C GLY A 158 8.97 14.11 13.73
N LEU A 159 8.47 13.96 12.49
CA LEU A 159 8.82 12.87 11.58
C LEU A 159 10.31 12.91 11.24
N ILE A 160 10.80 14.05 10.73
CA ILE A 160 12.18 14.22 10.31
C ILE A 160 13.14 14.05 11.49
N ASP A 161 12.87 14.70 12.62
CA ASP A 161 13.70 14.59 13.84
C ASP A 161 13.83 13.15 14.33
N GLN A 162 12.71 12.38 14.31
CA GLN A 162 12.73 11.01 14.76
C GLN A 162 13.52 10.10 13.82
N LEU A 163 13.29 10.20 12.51
CA LEU A 163 13.99 9.41 11.51
C LEU A 163 15.48 9.75 11.51
N GLU A 164 15.86 11.02 11.54
CA GLU A 164 17.26 11.45 11.58
C GLU A 164 18.02 10.89 12.80
N ARG A 165 17.36 10.83 13.97
CA ARG A 165 18.00 10.31 15.19
C ARG A 165 18.08 8.79 15.25
N SER A 166 17.08 8.10 14.71
CA SER A 166 16.83 6.71 15.07
C SER A 166 17.01 5.71 13.92
N LEU A 167 16.84 6.17 12.68
CA LEU A 167 16.92 5.34 11.49
C LEU A 167 18.36 4.84 11.29
N LYS A 168 18.53 3.55 11.07
CA LYS A 168 19.83 2.91 10.84
C LYS A 168 19.96 2.48 9.37
N PRO A 169 21.19 2.40 8.83
CA PRO A 169 21.42 1.82 7.52
C PRO A 169 20.84 0.41 7.43
N GLY A 170 20.13 0.13 6.34
CA GLY A 170 19.44 -1.14 6.10
C GLY A 170 18.06 -1.27 6.76
N ASP A 171 17.64 -0.32 7.60
CA ASP A 171 16.24 -0.25 8.04
C ASP A 171 15.31 0.02 6.84
N VAL A 172 14.06 -0.41 6.94
CA VAL A 172 13.03 -0.22 5.91
C VAL A 172 12.07 0.87 6.37
N VAL A 173 11.72 1.82 5.51
CA VAL A 173 10.71 2.85 5.79
C VAL A 173 9.50 2.63 4.89
N VAL A 174 8.37 2.26 5.51
CA VAL A 174 7.09 2.06 4.82
C VAL A 174 6.40 3.42 4.68
N LEU A 175 6.18 3.81 3.43
CA LEU A 175 5.63 5.10 3.03
C LEU A 175 4.34 4.86 2.26
N HIS A 176 3.26 5.55 2.61
CA HIS A 176 2.04 5.51 1.81
C HIS A 176 2.27 6.40 0.58
N GLY A 177 2.17 5.84 -0.63
CA GLY A 177 2.53 6.56 -1.85
C GLY A 177 1.66 7.78 -2.13
N CYS A 178 0.39 7.71 -1.72
CA CYS A 178 -0.58 8.81 -1.65
C CYS A 178 -1.78 8.35 -0.81
N CYS A 179 -2.68 9.28 -0.48
CA CYS A 179 -3.94 9.05 0.22
C CYS A 179 -3.76 8.24 1.51
N HIS A 180 -2.88 8.70 2.40
CA HIS A 180 -2.46 7.99 3.60
C HIS A 180 -3.63 7.36 4.37
N ASN A 181 -3.59 6.05 4.58
CA ASN A 181 -4.60 5.32 5.34
C ASN A 181 -4.12 5.15 6.80
N PRO A 182 -4.85 5.69 7.81
CA PRO A 182 -6.26 6.11 7.78
C PRO A 182 -6.50 7.63 7.79
N THR A 183 -5.47 8.47 7.72
CA THR A 183 -5.59 9.90 8.06
C THR A 183 -6.04 10.80 6.91
N GLY A 184 -5.76 10.40 5.66
CA GLY A 184 -5.93 11.25 4.47
C GLY A 184 -4.95 12.44 4.40
N VAL A 185 -3.93 12.46 5.25
CA VAL A 185 -2.91 13.53 5.29
C VAL A 185 -1.67 13.04 4.57
N ASP A 186 -1.32 13.71 3.47
CA ASP A 186 -0.15 13.38 2.65
C ASP A 186 0.94 14.47 2.77
N PRO A 187 2.22 14.13 2.63
CA PRO A 187 3.29 15.13 2.53
C PRO A 187 3.14 15.99 1.27
N SER A 188 3.53 17.27 1.35
CA SER A 188 3.72 18.12 0.17
C SER A 188 4.87 17.62 -0.71
N ALA A 189 5.01 18.15 -1.92
CA ALA A 189 6.12 17.82 -2.82
C ALA A 189 7.49 18.10 -2.16
N GLU A 190 7.63 19.25 -1.51
CA GLU A 190 8.86 19.65 -0.80
C GLU A 190 9.14 18.74 0.40
N GLN A 191 8.10 18.30 1.11
CA GLN A 191 8.24 17.36 2.21
C GLN A 191 8.65 15.97 1.71
N TRP A 192 8.12 15.53 0.57
CA TRP A 192 8.54 14.29 -0.08
C TRP A 192 10.01 14.30 -0.49
N GLU A 193 10.49 15.40 -1.06
CA GLU A 193 11.92 15.58 -1.41
C GLU A 193 12.80 15.43 -0.16
N ALA A 194 12.44 16.10 0.94
CA ALA A 194 13.19 16.03 2.18
C ALA A 194 13.16 14.62 2.83
N ILE A 195 12.02 13.92 2.78
CA ILE A 195 11.92 12.52 3.25
C ILE A 195 12.80 11.60 2.40
N ALA A 196 12.78 11.77 1.08
CA ALA A 196 13.58 10.98 0.16
C ALA A 196 15.08 11.20 0.39
N GLU A 197 15.51 12.45 0.52
CA GLU A 197 16.89 12.81 0.83
C GLU A 197 17.33 12.24 2.17
N LEU A 198 16.55 12.42 3.24
CA LEU A 198 16.89 11.90 4.56
C LEU A 198 17.03 10.38 4.55
N THR A 199 16.06 9.66 3.98
CA THR A 199 16.10 8.19 3.96
C THR A 199 17.28 7.67 3.14
N ALA A 200 17.65 8.34 2.04
CA ALA A 200 18.83 8.01 1.24
C ALA A 200 20.12 8.26 2.04
N GLN A 201 20.27 9.43 2.67
CA GLN A 201 21.42 9.77 3.50
C GLN A 201 21.63 8.80 4.67
N ARG A 202 20.55 8.25 5.22
CA ARG A 202 20.58 7.25 6.30
C ARG A 202 20.80 5.82 5.79
N GLY A 203 20.83 5.60 4.48
CA GLY A 203 20.99 4.28 3.87
C GLY A 203 19.83 3.34 4.18
N ALA A 204 18.61 3.88 4.31
CA ALA A 204 17.40 3.09 4.53
C ALA A 204 16.75 2.71 3.20
N MET A 205 16.01 1.59 3.21
CA MET A 205 15.27 1.08 2.05
C MET A 205 13.82 1.59 2.07
N PRO A 206 13.40 2.40 1.10
CA PRO A 206 11.99 2.80 0.98
C PRO A 206 11.13 1.63 0.49
N LEU A 207 9.99 1.44 1.14
CA LEU A 207 8.91 0.59 0.66
C LEU A 207 7.64 1.43 0.52
N LEU A 208 7.17 1.65 -0.71
CA LEU A 208 5.96 2.41 -0.98
C LEU A 208 4.74 1.48 -1.01
N ASP A 209 3.78 1.66 -0.10
CA ASP A 209 2.43 1.12 -0.23
C ASP A 209 1.59 2.09 -1.07
N PHE A 210 1.36 1.75 -2.33
CA PHE A 210 0.74 2.62 -3.33
C PHE A 210 -0.63 2.11 -3.77
N ALA A 211 -1.55 2.04 -2.80
CA ALA A 211 -2.86 1.42 -2.98
C ALA A 211 -3.96 2.30 -3.62
N TYR A 212 -3.72 3.61 -3.73
CA TYR A 212 -4.75 4.61 -4.06
C TYR A 212 -4.40 5.52 -5.24
N GLN A 213 -3.42 5.14 -6.08
CA GLN A 213 -3.03 5.93 -7.26
C GLN A 213 -4.26 6.30 -8.11
N GLY A 214 -4.50 7.59 -8.27
CA GLY A 214 -5.64 8.18 -8.97
C GLY A 214 -6.71 8.79 -8.07
N PHE A 215 -6.68 8.57 -6.76
CA PHE A 215 -7.69 9.09 -5.81
C PHE A 215 -7.30 10.39 -5.11
N GLY A 216 -6.04 10.82 -5.20
CA GLY A 216 -5.60 12.11 -4.70
C GLY A 216 -5.89 13.19 -5.74
N ASP A 217 -4.82 13.64 -6.40
CA ASP A 217 -4.86 14.66 -7.44
C ASP A 217 -4.85 14.06 -8.87
N GLY A 218 -4.84 12.73 -8.97
CA GLY A 218 -4.95 11.97 -10.21
C GLY A 218 -3.73 11.08 -10.47
N LEU A 219 -3.82 10.22 -11.49
CA LEU A 219 -2.86 9.13 -11.72
C LEU A 219 -1.39 9.58 -11.76
N GLU A 220 -1.13 10.77 -12.32
CA GLU A 220 0.20 11.32 -12.50
C GLU A 220 0.70 12.12 -11.29
N ALA A 221 -0.17 12.95 -10.72
CA ALA A 221 0.16 13.80 -9.58
C ALA A 221 0.37 12.97 -8.31
N ASP A 222 -0.38 11.86 -8.15
CA ASP A 222 -0.25 10.93 -7.02
C ASP A 222 1.11 10.21 -6.99
N ARG A 223 1.91 10.31 -8.07
CA ARG A 223 3.28 9.76 -8.12
C ARG A 223 4.33 10.68 -7.48
N VAL A 224 3.96 11.82 -6.91
CA VAL A 224 4.91 12.81 -6.37
C VAL A 224 5.93 12.20 -5.40
N GLY A 225 5.50 11.38 -4.45
CA GLY A 225 6.40 10.71 -3.51
C GLY A 225 7.28 9.65 -4.17
N LEU A 226 6.72 8.87 -5.09
CA LEU A 226 7.45 7.88 -5.88
C LEU A 226 8.57 8.52 -6.71
N LYS A 227 8.29 9.68 -7.33
CA LYS A 227 9.28 10.46 -8.09
C LYS A 227 10.43 10.94 -7.21
N ALA A 228 10.10 11.49 -6.02
CA ALA A 228 11.09 11.93 -5.05
C ALA A 228 12.00 10.76 -4.63
N ILE A 229 11.43 9.62 -4.27
CA ILE A 229 12.18 8.41 -3.90
C ILE A 229 13.07 7.94 -5.06
N ALA A 230 12.53 7.78 -6.26
CA ALA A 230 13.28 7.30 -7.42
C ALA A 230 14.46 8.22 -7.80
N SER A 231 14.36 9.52 -7.50
CA SER A 231 15.44 10.48 -7.75
C SER A 231 16.60 10.40 -6.76
N GLN A 232 16.38 9.87 -5.56
CA GLN A 232 17.37 9.86 -4.46
C GLN A 232 17.89 8.45 -4.14
N HIS A 233 17.15 7.41 -4.50
CA HIS A 233 17.44 6.02 -4.12
C HIS A 233 17.79 5.16 -5.34
N GLU A 234 18.84 4.34 -5.19
CA GLU A 234 19.20 3.34 -6.21
C GLU A 234 18.28 2.11 -6.18
N GLU A 235 17.72 1.81 -5.01
CA GLU A 235 16.87 0.65 -4.74
C GLU A 235 15.66 1.07 -3.89
N PHE A 236 14.47 0.62 -4.27
CA PHE A 236 13.24 0.79 -3.51
C PHE A 236 12.22 -0.28 -3.90
N ILE A 237 11.22 -0.51 -3.04
CA ILE A 237 10.13 -1.46 -3.28
C ILE A 237 8.82 -0.69 -3.45
N VAL A 238 7.98 -1.10 -4.42
CA VAL A 238 6.62 -0.58 -4.57
C VAL A 238 5.61 -1.73 -4.48
N CYS A 239 4.68 -1.62 -3.55
CA CYS A 239 3.52 -2.50 -3.42
C CYS A 239 2.29 -1.75 -3.93
N SER A 240 1.89 -1.99 -5.18
CA SER A 240 0.68 -1.38 -5.76
C SER A 240 -0.57 -2.24 -5.51
N SER A 241 -1.74 -1.61 -5.57
CA SER A 241 -3.02 -2.31 -5.48
C SER A 241 -4.00 -1.80 -6.53
N TYR A 242 -4.68 -2.73 -7.20
CA TYR A 242 -5.73 -2.42 -8.17
C TYR A 242 -7.15 -2.52 -7.61
N SER A 243 -7.27 -2.82 -6.30
CA SER A 243 -8.57 -2.97 -5.66
C SER A 243 -9.40 -1.70 -5.69
N LYS A 244 -8.77 -0.52 -5.62
CA LYS A 244 -9.48 0.76 -5.54
C LYS A 244 -9.59 1.41 -6.92
N ASN A 245 -8.46 1.66 -7.59
CA ASN A 245 -8.43 2.41 -8.86
C ASN A 245 -9.06 1.67 -10.04
N PHE A 246 -9.11 0.34 -10.02
CA PHE A 246 -9.92 -0.45 -10.96
C PHE A 246 -11.22 -0.99 -10.36
N GLY A 247 -11.46 -0.80 -9.06
CA GLY A 247 -12.62 -1.38 -8.37
C GLY A 247 -12.56 -2.91 -8.22
N LEU A 248 -11.38 -3.52 -8.38
CA LEU A 248 -11.17 -4.98 -8.35
C LEU A 248 -10.85 -5.47 -6.94
N TYR A 249 -11.78 -5.26 -6.00
CA TYR A 249 -11.55 -5.54 -4.57
C TYR A 249 -11.36 -7.03 -4.26
N SER A 250 -11.90 -7.92 -5.09
CA SER A 250 -11.98 -9.36 -4.85
C SER A 250 -11.67 -10.20 -6.08
N GLU A 251 -10.86 -9.67 -6.98
CA GLU A 251 -10.32 -10.39 -8.15
C GLU A 251 -8.89 -10.86 -7.86
#